data_AF-C3XV54-F1
#
_entry.id   AF-C3XV54-F1
#
_cell.length_a   1.000
_cell.length_b   1.000
_cell.length_c   1.000
_cell.angle_alpha   90.00
_cell.angle_beta   90.00
_cell.angle_gamma   90.00
#
_symmetry.space_group_name_H-M   'P 1'
#
loop_
_entity.id
_entity.type
_entity.pdbx_description
1 polymer ?
#
loop_
_entity_poly.entity_id
_entity_poly.type
_entity_poly.pdbx_seq_one_letter_code
_entity_poly.pdbx_strand_id
1 'polypeptide(L)'
;MIRSSLRCLKSIYPSCFYRFVGSTATPVLRETSVDWSSLPPVRLRGRRYLVGSDSPGVPELLQPPREGFPPVYVPAGSGEFSPEDWAVAARCVSREVVDGTGVGAVLLRGLPLRTDSDFSRFVNNLSLKPMSYEGGTAQRDNVGENVDTASKEHPAMSIEPHNEMAYTNYYPEKIIFYCHEPAEPDQGGETVMVDVRQILRKLDSAVVGKFRKLGIRYCRYMPERGDFFHGYNSWRETFRTDSREKVERYLSARGMTWQWGQDGSESGYGLTRPT
;
A
#
# COMPACT_ATOMS: atom_id res chain seq x y z
N MET A 1 -13.53 -10.15 -34.50
CA MET A 1 -12.37 -10.19 -35.41
C MET A 1 -11.63 -8.87 -35.29
N ILE A 2 -10.77 -8.73 -34.28
CA ILE A 2 -9.94 -7.52 -34.08
C ILE A 2 -8.51 -8.02 -33.95
N ARG A 3 -7.79 -7.96 -35.06
CA ARG A 3 -6.33 -8.10 -35.11
C ARG A 3 -5.73 -6.69 -35.16
N SER A 4 -4.51 -6.62 -34.62
CA SER A 4 -3.49 -5.61 -34.82
C SER A 4 -3.63 -4.27 -34.07
N SER A 5 -2.83 -4.13 -33.02
CA SER A 5 -1.77 -3.12 -33.01
C SER A 5 -0.68 -3.48 -31.99
N LEU A 6 0.20 -4.40 -32.40
CA LEU A 6 1.60 -4.40 -31.94
C LEU A 6 2.25 -3.15 -32.55
N ARG A 7 2.33 -2.05 -31.81
CA ARG A 7 3.24 -0.94 -32.11
C ARG A 7 4.28 -0.85 -31.01
N CYS A 8 5.43 -1.40 -31.34
CA CYS A 8 6.78 -1.01 -30.95
C CYS A 8 6.85 0.16 -29.93
N LEU A 9 7.11 -0.20 -28.66
CA LEU A 9 7.47 0.70 -27.56
C LEU A 9 8.89 1.26 -27.77
N LYS A 10 9.04 2.15 -28.74
CA LYS A 10 10.20 3.03 -28.86
C LYS A 10 9.69 4.41 -29.22
N SER A 11 9.96 5.39 -28.36
CA SER A 11 9.76 6.82 -28.58
C SER A 11 8.60 7.48 -27.85
N ILE A 12 8.59 7.43 -26.51
CA ILE A 12 8.21 8.60 -25.71
C ILE A 12 9.17 8.62 -24.50
N TYR A 13 9.87 9.73 -24.26
CA TYR A 13 10.82 10.02 -23.16
C TYR A 13 12.31 9.63 -23.37
N PRO A 14 13.20 10.59 -23.69
CA PRO A 14 14.64 10.35 -23.83
C PRO A 14 15.42 10.25 -22.50
N SER A 15 14.79 10.43 -21.34
CA SER A 15 15.50 10.59 -20.06
C SER A 15 15.79 9.30 -19.30
N CYS A 16 15.59 8.12 -19.91
CA CYS A 16 15.89 6.83 -19.26
C CYS A 16 17.27 6.25 -19.57
N PHE A 17 18.12 6.94 -20.34
CA PHE A 17 19.45 6.45 -20.73
C PHE A 17 20.57 7.30 -20.10
N TYR A 18 20.98 6.96 -18.88
CA TYR A 18 22.35 7.24 -18.44
C TYR A 18 23.21 6.02 -18.81
N ARG A 19 24.18 6.24 -19.71
CA ARG A 19 25.11 5.24 -20.24
C ARG A 19 26.13 4.81 -19.18
N PHE A 20 26.20 3.51 -18.92
CA PHE A 20 27.45 2.83 -18.58
C PHE A 20 27.92 2.02 -19.80
N VAL A 21 29.21 2.08 -20.10
CA VAL A 21 29.84 1.44 -21.26
C VAL A 21 30.10 -0.02 -20.94
N GLY A 22 29.48 -0.90 -21.73
CA GLY A 22 29.54 -2.36 -21.61
C GLY A 22 28.20 -2.89 -22.13
N SER A 23 28.20 -3.92 -22.96
CA SER A 23 26.96 -4.49 -23.53
C SER A 23 26.01 -4.96 -22.41
N THR A 24 25.05 -4.12 -22.00
CA THR A 24 24.11 -4.42 -20.92
C THR A 24 22.74 -4.68 -21.54
N ALA A 25 22.41 -5.95 -21.73
CA ALA A 25 21.01 -6.31 -21.89
C ALA A 25 20.22 -5.67 -20.73
N THR A 26 19.09 -5.06 -21.02
CA THR A 26 18.20 -4.52 -19.99
C THR A 26 17.11 -5.55 -19.72
N PRO A 27 16.75 -5.82 -18.45
CA PRO A 27 15.62 -6.68 -18.17
C PRO A 27 14.35 -6.14 -18.83
N VAL A 28 13.55 -7.05 -19.39
CA VAL A 28 12.28 -6.70 -20.03
C VAL A 28 11.15 -7.26 -19.19
N LEU A 29 10.17 -6.42 -18.90
CA LEU A 29 8.90 -6.81 -18.33
C LEU A 29 7.85 -6.81 -19.43
N ARG A 30 7.13 -7.93 -19.57
CA ARG A 30 6.07 -8.07 -20.58
C ARG A 30 4.73 -8.29 -19.88
N GLU A 31 3.72 -7.55 -20.32
CA GLU A 31 2.35 -7.78 -19.89
C GLU A 31 1.90 -9.19 -20.27
N THR A 32 1.22 -9.86 -19.34
CA THR A 32 0.63 -11.18 -19.54
C THR A 32 -0.79 -11.22 -18.99
N SER A 33 -1.65 -12.01 -19.63
CA SER A 33 -2.95 -12.36 -19.05
C SER A 33 -2.76 -13.35 -17.90
N VAL A 34 -3.54 -13.17 -16.84
CA VAL A 34 -3.64 -14.12 -15.74
C VAL A 34 -5.08 -14.61 -15.65
N ASP A 35 -5.25 -15.92 -15.59
CA ASP A 35 -6.54 -16.53 -15.27
C ASP A 35 -6.77 -16.53 -13.76
N TRP A 36 -7.57 -15.57 -13.30
CA TRP A 36 -7.94 -15.43 -11.90
C TRP A 36 -9.01 -16.42 -11.43
N SER A 37 -9.63 -17.19 -12.35
CA SER A 37 -10.69 -18.13 -12.00
C SER A 37 -10.21 -19.32 -11.15
N SER A 38 -8.90 -19.53 -11.10
CA SER A 38 -8.25 -20.57 -10.30
C SER A 38 -8.01 -20.17 -8.84
N LEU A 39 -8.29 -18.93 -8.46
CA LEU A 39 -8.14 -18.49 -7.07
C LEU A 39 -9.20 -19.16 -6.17
N PRO A 40 -8.82 -19.67 -4.99
CA PRO A 40 -9.77 -20.23 -4.05
C PRO A 40 -10.75 -19.14 -3.58
N PRO A 41 -12.04 -19.47 -3.40
CA PRO A 41 -13.04 -18.50 -3.00
C PRO A 41 -12.81 -18.05 -1.54
N VAL A 42 -12.68 -16.74 -1.33
CA VAL A 42 -12.54 -16.17 0.02
C VAL A 42 -13.91 -15.74 0.54
N ARG A 43 -14.36 -16.34 1.65
CA ARG A 43 -15.64 -15.96 2.28
C ARG A 43 -15.52 -14.63 3.02
N LEU A 44 -16.50 -13.74 2.77
CA LEU A 44 -16.63 -12.44 3.43
C LEU A 44 -17.82 -12.41 4.41
N ARG A 45 -19.00 -12.90 4.00
CA ARG A 45 -20.17 -12.94 4.89
C ARG A 45 -19.93 -13.90 6.06
N GLY A 46 -20.22 -13.45 7.28
CA GLY A 46 -19.98 -14.22 8.50
C GLY A 46 -18.51 -14.54 8.77
N ARG A 47 -17.57 -13.87 8.08
CA ARG A 47 -16.15 -14.03 8.36
C ARG A 47 -15.86 -13.52 9.77
N ARG A 48 -15.25 -14.37 10.59
CA ARG A 48 -14.87 -14.06 11.97
C ARG A 48 -13.93 -12.84 11.98
N TYR A 49 -14.16 -11.91 12.91
CA TYR A 49 -13.36 -10.68 13.08
C TYR A 49 -13.37 -9.69 11.91
N LEU A 50 -14.23 -9.86 10.91
CA LEU A 50 -14.51 -8.83 9.91
C LEU A 50 -15.72 -8.02 10.37
N VAL A 51 -15.52 -6.73 10.67
CA VAL A 51 -16.60 -5.86 11.16
C VAL A 51 -17.75 -5.79 10.13
N GLY A 52 -18.97 -6.04 10.60
CA GLY A 52 -20.17 -5.98 9.76
C GLY A 52 -20.33 -7.16 8.80
N SER A 53 -19.53 -8.22 8.90
CA SER A 53 -19.61 -9.40 8.03
C SER A 53 -20.97 -10.11 8.06
N ASP A 54 -21.76 -9.93 9.11
CA ASP A 54 -23.12 -10.48 9.23
C ASP A 54 -24.18 -9.63 8.50
N SER A 55 -23.81 -8.45 7.98
CA SER A 55 -24.76 -7.56 7.30
C SER A 55 -25.26 -8.16 5.98
N PRO A 56 -26.58 -8.08 5.67
CA PRO A 56 -27.13 -8.60 4.41
C PRO A 56 -26.46 -7.98 3.17
N GLY A 57 -25.94 -6.75 3.28
CA GLY A 57 -25.27 -6.04 2.20
C GLY A 57 -23.83 -6.48 1.91
N VAL A 58 -23.19 -7.28 2.77
CA VAL A 58 -21.84 -7.82 2.51
C VAL A 58 -21.95 -9.03 1.57
N PRO A 59 -21.20 -9.09 0.45
CA PRO A 59 -21.25 -10.24 -0.46
C PRO A 59 -20.80 -11.53 0.24
N GLU A 60 -21.29 -12.69 -0.24
CA GLU A 60 -20.92 -13.98 0.33
C GLU A 60 -19.40 -14.24 0.19
N LEU A 61 -18.88 -13.97 -1.02
CA LEU A 61 -17.50 -14.23 -1.41
C LEU A 61 -16.84 -12.95 -1.94
N LEU A 62 -15.51 -12.87 -1.76
CA LEU A 62 -14.67 -11.89 -2.43
C LEU A 62 -14.72 -12.15 -3.95
N GLN A 63 -14.92 -11.08 -4.71
CA GLN A 63 -14.91 -11.17 -6.18
C GLN A 63 -13.46 -11.30 -6.68
N PRO A 64 -13.23 -12.05 -7.77
CA PRO A 64 -11.92 -12.09 -8.40
C PRO A 64 -11.54 -10.69 -8.91
N PRO A 65 -10.24 -10.45 -9.17
CA PRO A 65 -9.78 -9.25 -9.86
C PRO A 65 -10.56 -9.02 -11.16
N ARG A 66 -10.76 -7.75 -11.50
CA ARG A 66 -11.52 -7.38 -12.70
C ARG A 66 -10.70 -7.72 -13.94
N GLU A 67 -11.39 -7.94 -15.06
CA GLU A 67 -10.71 -8.14 -16.34
C GLU A 67 -9.76 -6.95 -16.63
N GLY A 68 -8.49 -7.27 -16.92
CA GLY A 68 -7.44 -6.28 -17.16
C GLY A 68 -6.96 -5.50 -15.92
N PHE A 69 -7.40 -5.84 -14.69
CA PHE A 69 -6.93 -5.15 -13.49
C PHE A 69 -6.63 -6.09 -12.31
N PRO A 70 -5.44 -5.97 -11.67
CA PRO A 70 -4.31 -5.14 -12.11
C PRO A 70 -3.67 -5.75 -13.37
N PRO A 71 -3.13 -4.94 -14.30
CA PRO A 71 -2.23 -5.43 -15.34
C PRO A 71 -1.07 -6.18 -14.69
N VAL A 72 -0.71 -7.33 -15.25
CA VAL A 72 0.34 -8.21 -14.71
C VAL A 72 1.51 -8.24 -15.67
N TYR A 73 2.71 -7.96 -15.17
CA TYR A 73 3.95 -8.00 -15.93
C TYR A 73 4.89 -9.06 -15.37
N VAL A 74 5.52 -9.82 -16.26
CA VAL A 74 6.49 -10.87 -15.92
C VAL A 74 7.82 -10.65 -16.62
N PRO A 75 8.94 -11.15 -16.06
CA PRO A 75 10.22 -11.22 -16.77
C PRO A 75 10.10 -11.85 -18.15
N ALA A 76 10.69 -11.21 -19.15
CA ALA A 76 10.80 -11.73 -20.50
C ALA A 76 12.27 -11.75 -20.95
N GLY A 77 12.65 -12.84 -21.63
CA GLY A 77 14.02 -13.05 -22.12
C GLY A 77 14.88 -13.88 -21.16
N SER A 78 16.12 -14.13 -21.59
CA SER A 78 17.12 -14.89 -20.85
C SER A 78 18.27 -13.97 -20.46
N GLY A 79 18.49 -13.79 -19.16
CA GLY A 79 19.57 -12.99 -18.61
C GLY A 79 19.54 -12.98 -17.08
N GLU A 80 20.71 -12.95 -16.46
CA GLU A 80 20.84 -12.73 -15.02
C GLU A 80 20.96 -11.24 -14.77
N PHE A 81 19.97 -10.68 -14.06
CA PHE A 81 19.87 -9.25 -13.77
C PHE A 81 19.78 -9.03 -12.27
N SER A 82 20.39 -7.95 -11.79
CA SER A 82 20.34 -7.57 -10.39
C SER A 82 18.95 -7.03 -9.99
N PRO A 83 18.62 -6.97 -8.69
CA PRO A 83 17.42 -6.26 -8.22
C PRO A 83 17.33 -4.82 -8.73
N GLU A 84 18.47 -4.12 -8.86
CA GLU A 84 18.56 -2.75 -9.34
C GLU A 84 18.19 -2.62 -10.82
N ASP A 85 18.63 -3.57 -11.64
CA ASP A 85 18.25 -3.63 -13.06
C ASP A 85 16.74 -3.85 -13.20
N TRP A 86 16.16 -4.76 -12.40
CA TRP A 86 14.72 -4.98 -12.38
C TRP A 86 13.95 -3.76 -11.87
N ALA A 87 14.51 -2.99 -10.94
CA ALA A 87 13.92 -1.74 -10.48
C ALA A 87 13.81 -0.70 -11.61
N VAL A 88 14.81 -0.64 -12.50
CA VAL A 88 14.75 0.22 -13.69
C VAL A 88 13.58 -0.19 -14.61
N ALA A 89 13.43 -1.49 -14.89
CA ALA A 89 12.33 -2.00 -15.70
C ALA A 89 10.96 -1.75 -15.04
N ALA A 90 10.86 -2.02 -13.73
CA ALA A 90 9.66 -1.79 -12.93
C ALA A 90 9.25 -0.32 -12.90
N ARG A 91 10.21 0.60 -12.79
CA ARG A 91 9.98 2.04 -12.85
C ARG A 91 9.39 2.45 -14.21
N CYS A 92 9.91 1.91 -15.31
CA CYS A 92 9.36 2.17 -16.65
C CYS A 92 7.90 1.71 -16.75
N VAL A 93 7.61 0.47 -16.34
CA VAL A 93 6.25 -0.08 -16.33
C VAL A 93 5.32 0.75 -15.44
N SER A 94 5.75 1.08 -14.21
CA SER A 94 4.94 1.87 -13.28
C SER A 94 4.60 3.25 -13.83
N ARG A 95 5.58 3.95 -14.43
CA ARG A 95 5.33 5.26 -15.07
C ARG A 95 4.39 5.16 -16.27
N GLU A 96 4.54 4.14 -17.09
CA GLU A 96 3.69 3.97 -18.27
C GLU A 96 2.25 3.60 -17.87
N VAL A 97 2.10 2.60 -17.01
CA VAL A 97 0.81 2.03 -16.63
C VAL A 97 0.12 2.89 -15.57
N VAL A 98 0.75 3.09 -14.42
CA VAL A 98 0.11 3.77 -13.28
C VAL A 98 0.01 5.26 -13.55
N ASP A 99 1.14 5.91 -13.84
CA ASP A 99 1.16 7.37 -14.01
C ASP A 99 0.60 7.79 -15.39
N GLY A 100 0.88 7.03 -16.44
CA GLY A 100 0.53 7.37 -17.83
C GLY A 100 -0.90 7.07 -18.24
N THR A 101 -1.56 6.08 -17.62
CA THR A 101 -2.95 5.69 -17.98
C THR A 101 -3.98 5.94 -16.87
N GLY A 102 -3.54 6.24 -15.64
CA GLY A 102 -4.43 6.41 -14.49
C GLY A 102 -5.00 5.10 -13.92
N VAL A 103 -4.44 3.95 -14.34
CA VAL A 103 -4.66 2.64 -13.71
C VAL A 103 -4.05 2.68 -12.31
N GLY A 104 -4.81 2.28 -11.29
CA GLY A 104 -4.42 2.48 -9.89
C GLY A 104 -3.33 1.55 -9.35
N ALA A 105 -2.92 0.53 -10.10
CA ALA A 105 -1.95 -0.47 -9.66
C ALA A 105 -1.39 -1.29 -10.82
N VAL A 106 -0.21 -1.88 -10.61
CA VAL A 106 0.39 -2.87 -11.50
C VAL A 106 0.99 -4.00 -10.67
N LEU A 107 0.85 -5.25 -11.11
CA LEU A 107 1.46 -6.40 -10.46
C LEU A 107 2.69 -6.87 -11.25
N LEU A 108 3.85 -6.88 -10.59
CA LEU A 108 5.07 -7.47 -11.14
C LEU A 108 5.22 -8.87 -10.55
N ARG A 109 5.18 -9.91 -11.39
CA ARG A 109 5.18 -11.31 -10.96
C ARG A 109 6.40 -12.05 -11.49
N GLY A 110 7.02 -12.87 -10.66
CA GLY A 110 8.13 -13.74 -11.05
C GLY A 110 9.49 -13.05 -11.11
N LEU A 111 9.63 -11.84 -10.55
CA LEU A 111 10.93 -11.21 -10.36
C LEU A 111 11.82 -12.10 -9.44
N PRO A 112 13.13 -12.19 -9.68
CA PRO A 112 14.03 -13.02 -8.88
C PRO A 112 14.45 -12.34 -7.55
N LEU A 113 13.50 -11.72 -6.85
CA LEU A 113 13.71 -11.16 -5.50
C LEU A 113 13.38 -12.24 -4.47
N ARG A 114 14.34 -12.62 -3.62
CA ARG A 114 14.18 -13.76 -2.69
C ARG A 114 14.31 -13.37 -1.23
N THR A 115 14.86 -12.20 -0.95
CA THR A 115 15.17 -11.75 0.40
C THR A 115 14.71 -10.31 0.62
N ASP A 116 14.58 -9.90 1.88
CA ASP A 116 14.31 -8.50 2.23
C ASP A 116 15.41 -7.56 1.73
N SER A 117 16.65 -8.06 1.66
CA SER A 117 17.79 -7.33 1.07
C SER A 117 17.61 -7.11 -0.43
N ASP A 118 17.17 -8.14 -1.18
CA ASP A 118 16.86 -7.98 -2.61
C ASP A 118 15.75 -6.97 -2.83
N PHE A 119 14.69 -7.04 -2.03
CA PHE A 119 13.58 -6.10 -2.12
C PHE A 119 13.99 -4.68 -1.73
N SER A 120 14.80 -4.51 -0.68
CA SER A 120 15.40 -3.22 -0.30
C SER A 120 16.19 -2.61 -1.46
N ARG A 121 17.12 -3.37 -2.06
CA ARG A 121 17.89 -2.92 -3.23
C ARG A 121 16.99 -2.54 -4.40
N PHE A 122 15.95 -3.33 -4.64
CA PHE A 122 14.95 -3.04 -5.66
C PHE A 122 14.23 -1.71 -5.39
N VAL A 123 13.65 -1.49 -4.20
CA VAL A 123 12.87 -0.27 -3.92
C VAL A 123 13.72 0.99 -3.91
N ASN A 124 14.96 0.91 -3.41
CA ASN A 124 15.88 2.05 -3.39
C ASN A 124 16.30 2.49 -4.81
N ASN A 125 16.19 1.60 -5.80
CA ASN A 125 16.53 1.89 -7.19
C ASN A 125 15.32 2.22 -8.08
N LEU A 126 14.10 2.25 -7.53
CA LEU A 126 12.90 2.71 -8.24
C LEU A 126 12.87 4.23 -8.50
N SER A 127 13.81 4.99 -7.92
CA SER A 127 13.85 6.45 -8.01
C SER A 127 12.56 7.13 -7.53
N LEU A 128 11.97 6.58 -6.48
CA LEU A 128 10.87 7.18 -5.72
C LEU A 128 11.44 7.83 -4.46
N LYS A 129 10.76 8.85 -3.95
CA LYS A 129 11.11 9.44 -2.65
C LYS A 129 10.46 8.59 -1.55
N PRO A 130 11.23 7.91 -0.69
CA PRO A 130 10.66 7.13 0.39
C PRO A 130 9.98 8.04 1.42
N MET A 131 8.94 7.50 2.07
CA MET A 131 8.23 8.12 3.18
C MET A 131 8.41 7.24 4.42
N SER A 132 8.94 7.81 5.50
CA SER A 132 9.01 7.12 6.79
C SER A 132 7.61 6.88 7.36
N TYR A 133 7.38 5.69 7.92
CA TYR A 133 6.12 5.31 8.59
C TYR A 133 6.07 5.82 10.03
N GLU A 134 6.19 7.14 10.20
CA GLU A 134 6.09 7.82 11.50
C GLU A 134 4.67 8.34 11.71
N GLY A 135 4.08 8.10 12.89
CA GLY A 135 2.67 8.43 13.16
C GLY A 135 1.67 7.39 12.61
N GLY A 136 2.18 6.19 12.27
CA GLY A 136 1.39 5.04 11.85
C GLY A 136 0.43 4.52 12.92
N THR A 137 -0.59 3.78 12.50
CA THR A 137 -1.47 3.04 13.44
C THR A 137 -1.00 1.62 13.67
N ALA A 138 -0.35 1.01 12.68
CA ALA A 138 0.10 -0.38 12.74
C ALA A 138 1.51 -0.54 13.31
N GLN A 139 1.76 -1.65 14.00
CA GLN A 139 3.11 -2.08 14.33
C GLN A 139 3.76 -2.74 13.12
N ARG A 140 5.00 -2.34 12.82
CA ARG A 140 5.83 -2.88 11.75
C ARG A 140 7.29 -2.92 12.20
N ASP A 141 8.01 -3.96 11.81
CA ASP A 141 9.46 -4.03 12.02
C ASP A 141 10.18 -3.50 10.78
N ASN A 142 11.28 -2.78 10.97
CA ASN A 142 12.16 -2.41 9.87
C ASN A 142 13.09 -3.58 9.55
N VAL A 143 13.05 -4.07 8.31
CA VAL A 143 13.84 -5.23 7.85
C VAL A 143 14.86 -4.85 6.77
N GLY A 144 14.86 -3.59 6.35
CA GLY A 144 15.82 -3.03 5.41
C GLY A 144 15.62 -1.53 5.22
N GLU A 145 16.57 -0.90 4.52
CA GLU A 145 16.44 0.51 4.14
C GLU A 145 15.17 0.73 3.31
N ASN A 146 14.24 1.54 3.83
CA ASN A 146 12.93 1.81 3.23
C ASN A 146 12.01 0.57 3.09
N VAL A 147 12.25 -0.48 3.87
CA VAL A 147 11.42 -1.69 3.92
C VAL A 147 11.01 -2.00 5.36
N ASP A 148 9.69 -2.00 5.58
CA ASP A 148 9.05 -2.42 6.81
C ASP A 148 8.18 -3.67 6.56
N THR A 149 7.97 -4.51 7.57
CA THR A 149 7.03 -5.64 7.50
C THR A 149 5.59 -5.16 7.32
N ALA A 150 4.70 -6.08 6.92
CA ALA A 150 3.26 -5.87 7.06
C ALA A 150 2.86 -5.64 8.54
N SER A 151 1.64 -5.17 8.76
CA SER A 151 1.10 -4.96 10.10
C SER A 151 1.10 -6.25 10.91
N LYS A 152 1.52 -6.20 12.18
CA LYS A 152 1.50 -7.33 13.13
C LYS A 152 0.11 -7.69 13.66
N GLU A 153 -0.93 -7.44 12.88
CA GLU A 153 -2.29 -7.83 13.23
C GLU A 153 -2.39 -9.35 13.33
N HIS A 154 -3.24 -9.85 14.21
CA HIS A 154 -3.45 -11.30 14.36
C HIS A 154 -3.93 -11.89 13.02
N PRO A 155 -3.37 -13.01 12.51
CA PRO A 155 -3.69 -13.56 11.19
C PRO A 155 -5.18 -13.88 10.95
N ALA A 156 -5.95 -14.10 12.02
CA ALA A 156 -7.40 -14.31 11.93
C ALA A 156 -8.21 -13.01 11.71
N MET A 157 -7.60 -11.83 11.84
CA MET A 157 -8.26 -10.54 11.63
C MET A 157 -8.19 -10.14 10.15
N SER A 158 -9.20 -9.42 9.69
CA SER A 158 -9.25 -8.88 8.33
C SER A 158 -9.16 -7.37 8.42
N ILE A 159 -8.19 -6.79 7.70
CA ILE A 159 -7.99 -5.35 7.65
C ILE A 159 -8.97 -4.76 6.65
N GLU A 160 -9.78 -3.78 7.07
CA GLU A 160 -10.78 -3.16 6.20
C GLU A 160 -10.13 -2.30 5.11
N PRO A 161 -10.77 -2.15 3.93
CA PRO A 161 -10.27 -1.26 2.89
C PRO A 161 -10.11 0.18 3.38
N HIS A 162 -8.91 0.72 3.20
CA HIS A 162 -8.57 2.10 3.53
C HIS A 162 -7.49 2.62 2.56
N ASN A 163 -7.30 3.93 2.53
CA ASN A 163 -6.12 4.54 1.92
C ASN A 163 -5.04 4.70 2.99
N GLU A 164 -3.80 4.37 2.65
CA GLU A 164 -2.67 4.42 3.58
C GLU A 164 -2.53 5.83 4.19
N MET A 165 -2.46 5.90 5.53
CA MET A 165 -2.33 7.15 6.29
C MET A 165 -3.38 8.25 5.99
N ALA A 166 -4.58 7.90 5.52
CA ALA A 166 -5.63 8.87 5.14
C ALA A 166 -6.12 9.80 6.27
N TYR A 167 -5.81 9.45 7.52
CA TYR A 167 -6.09 10.23 8.72
C TYR A 167 -5.08 11.38 8.96
N THR A 168 -4.03 11.49 8.13
CA THR A 168 -3.06 12.60 8.17
C THR A 168 -3.17 13.48 6.92
N ASN A 169 -2.54 14.66 6.93
CA ASN A 169 -2.33 15.48 5.73
C ASN A 169 -1.02 15.13 5.00
N TYR A 170 -0.31 14.08 5.44
CA TYR A 170 0.98 13.65 4.91
C TYR A 170 0.94 12.14 4.69
N TYR A 171 0.52 11.74 3.51
CA TYR A 171 0.26 10.35 3.10
C TYR A 171 1.02 10.02 1.82
N PRO A 172 1.36 8.75 1.58
CA PRO A 172 2.11 8.36 0.40
C PRO A 172 1.25 8.46 -0.86
N GLU A 173 1.86 8.88 -1.97
CA GLU A 173 1.24 8.83 -3.30
C GLU A 173 1.15 7.40 -3.84
N LYS A 174 2.11 6.55 -3.44
CA LYS A 174 2.25 5.16 -3.89
C LYS A 174 2.68 4.28 -2.72
N ILE A 175 2.13 3.08 -2.66
CA ILE A 175 2.56 2.01 -1.75
C ILE A 175 3.05 0.82 -2.58
N ILE A 176 4.09 0.14 -2.11
CA ILE A 176 4.68 -1.03 -2.78
C ILE A 176 4.58 -2.20 -1.81
N PHE A 177 3.99 -3.29 -2.27
CA PHE A 177 3.93 -4.54 -1.52
C PHE A 177 4.85 -5.59 -2.15
N TYR A 178 5.48 -6.38 -1.30
CA TYR A 178 6.31 -7.52 -1.68
C TYR A 178 5.88 -8.75 -0.88
N CYS A 179 5.65 -9.84 -1.60
CA CYS A 179 5.34 -11.13 -1.02
C CYS A 179 6.66 -11.87 -0.79
N HIS A 180 7.22 -11.77 0.43
CA HIS A 180 8.38 -12.55 0.83
C HIS A 180 8.03 -14.04 0.94
N GLU A 181 6.93 -14.33 1.62
CA GLU A 181 6.40 -15.67 1.81
C GLU A 181 4.90 -15.66 1.47
N PRO A 182 4.44 -16.48 0.50
CA PRO A 182 3.02 -16.59 0.21
C PRO A 182 2.30 -17.30 1.34
N ALA A 183 1.05 -16.93 1.59
CA ALA A 183 0.20 -17.69 2.48
C ALA A 183 -0.03 -19.12 1.94
N GLU A 184 -0.21 -20.08 2.85
CA GLU A 184 -0.58 -21.45 2.49
C GLU A 184 -1.90 -21.47 1.71
N PRO A 185 -2.08 -22.42 0.77
CA PRO A 185 -3.33 -22.58 0.05
C PRO A 185 -4.53 -22.60 0.99
N ASP A 186 -5.63 -21.97 0.55
CA ASP A 186 -6.92 -21.92 1.27
C ASP A 186 -6.91 -21.20 2.63
N GLN A 187 -5.80 -20.56 3.04
CA GLN A 187 -5.74 -19.74 4.26
C GLN A 187 -6.14 -18.27 4.05
N GLY A 188 -6.25 -17.83 2.78
CA GLY A 188 -6.43 -16.42 2.43
C GLY A 188 -5.11 -15.65 2.48
N GLY A 189 -5.11 -14.43 3.03
CA GLY A 189 -3.91 -13.58 3.13
C GLY A 189 -3.73 -12.62 1.95
N GLU A 190 -4.74 -12.50 1.09
CA GLU A 190 -4.73 -11.59 -0.03
C GLU A 190 -4.85 -10.12 0.43
N THR A 191 -4.02 -9.26 -0.15
CA THR A 191 -4.21 -7.80 -0.03
C THR A 191 -5.34 -7.37 -0.96
N VAL A 192 -6.54 -7.19 -0.40
CA VAL A 192 -7.71 -6.76 -1.17
C VAL A 192 -7.55 -5.31 -1.62
N MET A 193 -7.77 -5.06 -2.91
CA MET A 193 -7.71 -3.73 -3.51
C MET A 193 -9.08 -3.26 -3.95
N VAL A 194 -9.41 -1.99 -3.67
CA VAL A 194 -10.70 -1.40 -4.03
C VAL A 194 -10.51 -0.06 -4.74
N ASP A 195 -11.23 0.16 -5.83
CA ASP A 195 -11.28 1.46 -6.50
C ASP A 195 -12.20 2.43 -5.73
N VAL A 196 -11.60 3.24 -4.85
CA VAL A 196 -12.32 4.24 -4.03
C VAL A 196 -13.10 5.26 -4.87
N ARG A 197 -12.72 5.49 -6.14
CA ARG A 197 -13.46 6.39 -7.05
C ARG A 197 -14.81 5.78 -7.41
N GLN A 198 -14.88 4.46 -7.53
CA GLN A 198 -16.15 3.75 -7.75
C GLN A 198 -17.02 3.73 -6.50
N ILE A 199 -16.42 3.59 -5.31
CA ILE A 199 -17.15 3.71 -4.05
C ILE A 199 -17.79 5.10 -3.98
N LEU A 200 -17.02 6.16 -4.19
CA LEU A 200 -17.52 7.54 -4.13
C LEU A 200 -18.70 7.78 -5.07
N ARG A 201 -18.69 7.19 -6.28
CA ARG A 201 -19.80 7.28 -7.24
C ARG A 201 -21.07 6.55 -6.81
N LYS A 202 -20.95 5.55 -5.93
CA LYS A 202 -22.07 4.74 -5.45
C LYS A 202 -22.67 5.25 -4.13
N LEU A 203 -21.97 6.13 -3.41
CA LEU A 203 -22.46 6.71 -2.17
C LEU A 203 -23.59 7.70 -2.43
N ASP A 204 -24.54 7.79 -1.48
CA ASP A 204 -25.59 8.80 -1.51
C ASP A 204 -24.97 10.21 -1.54
N SER A 205 -25.37 10.99 -2.54
CA SER A 205 -24.93 12.36 -2.74
C SER A 205 -25.14 13.28 -1.53
N ALA A 206 -26.18 13.04 -0.72
CA ALA A 206 -26.44 13.81 0.50
C ALA A 206 -25.38 13.52 1.58
N VAL A 207 -24.96 12.25 1.69
CA VAL A 207 -23.87 11.84 2.60
C VAL A 207 -22.54 12.44 2.13
N VAL A 208 -22.24 12.34 0.83
CA VAL A 208 -21.03 12.97 0.25
C VAL A 208 -21.03 14.48 0.46
N GLY A 209 -22.18 15.14 0.25
CA GLY A 209 -22.37 16.57 0.48
C GLY A 209 -22.12 16.97 1.94
N LYS A 210 -22.57 16.17 2.90
CA LYS A 210 -22.31 16.39 4.33
C LYS A 210 -20.81 16.30 4.63
N PHE A 211 -20.12 15.28 4.14
CA PHE A 211 -18.66 15.16 4.30
C PHE A 211 -17.91 16.33 3.67
N ARG A 212 -18.30 16.77 2.46
CA ARG A 212 -17.71 17.95 1.79
C ARG A 212 -17.98 19.28 2.50
N LYS A 213 -19.08 19.39 3.25
CA LYS A 213 -19.42 20.63 3.99
C LYS A 213 -18.74 20.68 5.35
N LEU A 214 -18.69 19.55 6.06
CA LEU A 214 -18.27 19.50 7.47
C LEU A 214 -16.82 19.04 7.65
N GLY A 215 -16.25 18.38 6.64
CA GLY A 215 -14.97 17.70 6.77
C GLY A 215 -15.03 16.44 7.63
N ILE A 216 -13.85 15.97 8.00
CA ILE A 216 -13.66 14.78 8.84
C ILE A 216 -12.71 15.16 9.99
N ARG A 217 -13.06 14.70 11.20
CA ARG A 217 -12.18 14.76 12.37
C ARG A 217 -11.76 13.34 12.74
N TYR A 218 -10.46 13.12 12.80
CA TYR A 218 -9.87 11.92 13.37
C TYR A 218 -9.39 12.26 14.78
N CYS A 219 -9.76 11.44 15.76
CA CYS A 219 -9.27 11.51 17.12
C CYS A 219 -8.69 10.15 17.48
N ARG A 220 -7.49 10.14 18.08
CA ARG A 220 -6.84 8.92 18.55
C ARG A 220 -6.34 9.15 19.97
N TYR A 221 -6.61 8.16 20.82
CA TYR A 221 -6.08 8.06 22.17
C TYR A 221 -5.00 6.99 22.18
N MET A 222 -3.91 7.27 22.89
CA MET A 222 -2.71 6.44 22.97
C MET A 222 -2.28 6.33 24.42
N PRO A 223 -2.14 5.13 24.96
CA PRO A 223 -1.61 4.96 26.31
C PRO A 223 -0.12 5.34 26.37
N GLU A 224 0.38 5.57 27.58
CA GLU A 224 1.81 5.81 27.84
C GLU A 224 2.67 4.58 27.56
N ARG A 225 2.09 3.38 27.76
CA ARG A 225 2.70 2.09 27.47
C ARG A 225 1.81 1.32 26.51
N GLY A 226 2.41 0.71 25.50
CA GLY A 226 1.68 -0.14 24.58
C GLY A 226 1.13 -1.34 25.33
N ASP A 227 -0.06 -1.77 24.95
CA ASP A 227 -0.57 -3.08 25.36
C ASP A 227 -0.75 -3.93 24.11
N PHE A 228 0.16 -4.88 23.94
CA PHE A 228 0.13 -5.84 22.85
C PHE A 228 -1.17 -6.66 22.84
N PHE A 229 -1.77 -6.92 24.01
CA PHE A 229 -3.01 -7.72 24.12
C PHE A 229 -4.27 -6.93 23.75
N HIS A 230 -4.23 -5.60 23.78
CA HIS A 230 -5.37 -4.74 23.45
C HIS A 230 -5.21 -4.01 22.11
N GLY A 231 -4.08 -4.18 21.41
CA GLY A 231 -3.86 -3.64 20.07
C GLY A 231 -3.63 -2.13 20.03
N TYR A 232 -3.36 -1.49 21.17
CA TYR A 232 -3.11 -0.06 21.23
C TYR A 232 -1.62 0.22 21.37
N ASN A 233 -1.04 0.78 20.30
CA ASN A 233 0.28 1.39 20.34
C ASN A 233 0.28 2.58 21.29
N SER A 234 1.32 2.66 22.12
CA SER A 234 1.66 3.89 22.82
C SER A 234 2.04 4.99 21.85
N TRP A 235 2.07 6.23 22.36
CA TRP A 235 2.62 7.35 21.60
C TRP A 235 4.12 7.13 21.29
N ARG A 236 4.88 6.50 22.19
CA ARG A 236 6.31 6.24 22.01
C ARG A 236 6.57 5.33 20.82
N GLU A 237 5.79 4.25 20.72
CA GLU A 237 5.85 3.32 19.58
C GLU A 237 5.36 3.98 18.30
N THR A 238 4.26 4.73 18.37
CA THR A 238 3.66 5.40 17.20
C THR A 238 4.60 6.43 16.57
N PHE A 239 5.28 7.22 17.39
CA PHE A 239 6.22 8.26 16.93
C PHE A 239 7.68 7.80 16.96
N ARG A 240 7.94 6.54 17.33
CA ARG A 240 9.28 5.93 17.43
C ARG A 240 10.24 6.81 18.26
N THR A 241 9.78 7.35 19.38
CA THR A 241 10.57 8.27 20.21
C THR A 241 10.11 8.36 21.66
N ASP A 242 11.04 8.66 22.57
CA ASP A 242 10.78 8.90 23.99
C ASP A 242 10.60 10.37 24.38
N SER A 243 10.75 11.30 23.42
CA SER A 243 10.67 12.75 23.68
C SER A 243 9.32 13.30 23.27
N ARG A 244 8.58 13.85 24.24
CA ARG A 244 7.32 14.56 23.98
C ARG A 244 7.55 15.75 23.06
N GLU A 245 8.66 16.47 23.21
CA GLU A 245 9.01 17.63 22.38
C GLU A 245 9.21 17.26 20.90
N LYS A 246 9.71 16.05 20.61
CA LYS A 246 9.77 15.54 19.23
C LYS A 246 8.37 15.26 18.68
N VAL A 247 7.50 14.65 19.48
CA VAL A 247 6.09 14.40 19.11
C VAL A 247 5.34 15.71 18.88
N GLU A 248 5.47 16.68 19.76
CA GLU A 248 4.82 17.99 19.65
C GLU A 248 5.26 18.73 18.39
N ARG A 249 6.56 18.69 18.07
CA ARG A 249 7.06 19.24 16.80
C ARG A 249 6.51 18.49 15.60
N TYR A 250 6.44 17.16 15.64
CA TYR A 250 5.86 16.34 14.58
C TYR A 250 4.39 16.71 14.33
N LEU A 251 3.60 16.82 15.39
CA LEU A 251 2.16 17.11 15.36
C LEU A 251 1.90 18.55 14.92
N SER A 252 2.62 19.51 15.49
CA SER A 252 2.55 20.93 15.12
C SER A 252 2.89 21.16 13.65
N ALA A 253 3.97 20.56 13.14
CA ALA A 253 4.36 20.65 11.73
C ALA A 253 3.30 20.10 10.76
N ARG A 254 2.34 19.30 11.24
CA ARG A 254 1.25 18.69 10.46
C ARG A 254 -0.13 19.28 10.79
N GLY A 255 -0.18 20.35 11.58
CA GLY A 255 -1.43 21.02 11.96
C GLY A 255 -2.35 20.16 12.82
N MET A 256 -1.80 19.19 13.57
CA MET A 256 -2.56 18.35 14.49
C MET A 256 -2.64 19.01 15.86
N THR A 257 -3.77 18.84 16.55
CA THR A 257 -3.96 19.23 17.95
C THR A 257 -3.69 18.05 18.85
N TRP A 258 -3.17 18.27 20.07
CA TRP A 258 -2.90 17.21 21.02
C TRP A 258 -3.17 17.64 22.46
N GLN A 259 -3.29 16.64 23.32
CA GLN A 259 -3.41 16.79 24.76
C GLN A 259 -2.69 15.63 25.45
N TRP A 260 -1.81 15.95 26.39
CA TRP A 260 -1.25 14.96 27.32
C TRP A 260 -2.21 14.76 28.50
N GLY A 261 -2.39 13.51 28.93
CA GLY A 261 -3.16 13.15 30.11
C GLY A 261 -2.53 13.72 31.39
N GLN A 262 -3.35 13.98 32.39
CA GLN A 262 -2.94 14.74 33.59
C GLN A 262 -1.88 14.03 34.45
N ASP A 263 -1.78 12.71 34.37
CA ASP A 263 -0.82 11.85 35.04
C ASP A 263 0.18 11.20 34.05
N GLY A 264 0.12 11.60 32.78
CA GLY A 264 0.89 10.97 31.71
C GLY A 264 0.49 9.53 31.42
N SER A 265 -0.73 9.07 31.79
CA SER A 265 -1.22 7.72 31.48
C SER A 265 -1.68 7.56 30.03
N GLU A 266 -2.20 8.63 29.44
CA GLU A 266 -2.76 8.66 28.10
C GLU A 266 -2.38 9.95 27.38
N SER A 267 -2.35 9.88 26.06
CA SER A 267 -2.14 11.03 25.19
C SER A 267 -3.16 10.98 24.06
N GLY A 268 -3.74 12.12 23.75
CA GLY A 268 -4.69 12.27 22.66
C GLY A 268 -4.12 13.16 21.59
N TYR A 269 -4.36 12.83 20.32
CA TYR A 269 -4.28 13.82 19.25
C TYR A 269 -5.49 13.74 18.34
N GLY A 270 -5.72 14.85 17.65
CA GLY A 270 -6.75 14.95 16.64
C GLY A 270 -6.32 15.82 15.47
N LEU A 271 -6.87 15.50 14.31
CA LEU A 271 -6.76 16.31 13.10
C LEU A 271 -8.16 16.51 12.54
N THR A 272 -8.53 17.77 12.34
CA THR A 272 -9.70 18.11 11.52
C THR A 272 -9.20 18.49 10.14
N ARG A 273 -9.65 17.77 9.11
CA ARG A 273 -9.32 18.11 7.72
C ARG A 273 -10.34 19.13 7.22
N PRO A 274 -9.97 20.39 6.93
CA PRO A 274 -10.82 21.25 6.13
C PRO A 274 -10.94 20.63 4.74
N THR A 275 -12.18 20.55 4.25
CA THR A 275 -12.54 20.08 2.90
C THR A 275 -12.21 21.09 1.83
#